data_AF-A0A4U9HU63-F1
#
_entry.id   AF-A0A4U9HU63-F1
#
_cell.length_a   1.000
_cell.length_b   1.000
_cell.length_c   1.000
_cell.angle_alpha   90.00
_cell.angle_beta   90.00
_cell.angle_gamma   90.00
#
_symmetry.space_group_name_H-M   'P 1'
#
loop_
_entity.id
_entity.type
_entity.pdbx_description
1 polymer ?
#
loop_
_entity_poly.entity_id
_entity_poly.type
_entity_poly.pdbx_seq_one_letter_code
_entity_poly.pdbx_strand_id
1 'polypeptide(L)'
;MLVFTLPSFDRVFKVIKDRFAPQKEVTPAQVVACYQLVKEHDRVGRMADTQEYENFVIDKARISPELLAELEREVPDKLEDLGDRIIIRHLYMERRMTPLNLYLEQADERQTHDAIEEYGNAIKQLAAANIFPGDMLFKNFGVTRHGRVVFYDYDEICYMTEVNFRDIPPPRYPEDELASEPWYSIAPNDVFPEEFRHFLCSDPRIRQVFETLHGDLFEAAYWRGLQQRIRQGHVEDVFAYRKRRRFSQRGAPQLSATA
;
A
#
# COMPACT_ATOMS: atom_id res chain seq x y z
N MET A 1 -5.57 9.41 -7.53
CA MET A 1 -5.51 8.97 -8.96
C MET A 1 -6.91 8.76 -9.57
N LEU A 2 -7.06 8.93 -10.88
CA LEU A 2 -8.16 8.35 -11.69
C LEU A 2 -7.63 7.05 -12.31
N VAL A 3 -8.36 5.94 -12.15
CA VAL A 3 -7.88 4.62 -12.57
C VAL A 3 -8.91 3.92 -13.44
N PHE A 4 -8.50 3.39 -14.59
CA PHE A 4 -9.37 2.65 -15.50
C PHE A 4 -8.66 1.45 -16.14
N THR A 5 -9.43 0.54 -16.73
CA THR A 5 -8.93 -0.68 -17.37
C THR A 5 -9.93 -1.22 -18.38
N LEU A 6 -9.51 -2.19 -19.18
CA LEU A 6 -10.39 -3.01 -20.01
C LEU A 6 -10.77 -4.29 -19.25
N PRO A 7 -12.00 -4.82 -19.42
CA PRO A 7 -12.45 -5.99 -18.67
C PRO A 7 -11.50 -7.19 -18.73
N SER A 8 -10.93 -7.48 -19.91
CA SER A 8 -10.03 -8.61 -20.15
C SER A 8 -8.54 -8.28 -20.03
N PHE A 9 -8.18 -7.01 -19.78
CA PHE A 9 -6.78 -6.60 -19.72
C PHE A 9 -6.21 -6.76 -18.32
N ASP A 10 -4.94 -7.17 -18.27
CA ASP A 10 -4.25 -7.50 -17.03
C ASP A 10 -3.45 -6.32 -16.46
N ARG A 11 -3.74 -5.10 -16.93
CA ARG A 11 -3.15 -3.85 -16.49
C ARG A 11 -4.20 -2.76 -16.28
N VAL A 12 -3.88 -1.82 -15.41
CA VAL A 12 -4.68 -0.62 -15.17
C VAL A 12 -3.90 0.60 -15.66
N PHE A 13 -4.63 1.63 -16.07
CA PHE A 13 -4.11 2.95 -16.39
C PHE A 13 -4.43 3.88 -15.24
N LYS A 14 -3.43 4.58 -14.71
CA LYS A 14 -3.55 5.53 -13.60
C LYS A 14 -3.16 6.92 -14.09
N VAL A 15 -4.07 7.88 -13.95
CA VAL A 15 -3.86 9.28 -14.30
C VAL A 15 -3.90 10.10 -13.01
N ILE A 16 -2.96 11.03 -12.84
CA ILE A 16 -2.98 11.95 -11.70
C ILE A 16 -4.11 12.96 -11.92
N LYS A 17 -5.04 13.07 -10.97
CA LYS A 17 -6.17 14.03 -11.06
C LYS A 17 -5.65 15.47 -11.13
N ASP A 18 -6.39 16.36 -11.78
CA ASP A 18 -6.01 17.78 -11.82
C ASP A 18 -6.21 18.45 -10.46
N ARG A 19 -7.24 18.01 -9.74
CA ARG A 19 -7.57 18.48 -8.39
C ARG A 19 -7.70 17.29 -7.45
N PHE A 20 -7.03 17.37 -6.30
CA PHE A 20 -7.20 16.40 -5.23
C PHE A 20 -8.36 16.80 -4.31
N ALA A 21 -8.81 15.85 -3.50
CA ALA A 21 -9.79 16.15 -2.47
C ALA A 21 -9.23 17.24 -1.53
N PRO A 22 -10.06 18.17 -1.01
CA PRO A 22 -9.59 19.29 -0.19
C PRO A 22 -8.79 18.91 1.05
N GLN A 23 -8.98 17.67 1.54
CA GLN A 23 -8.28 17.12 2.70
C GLN A 23 -6.86 16.63 2.38
N LYS A 24 -6.51 16.45 1.10
CA LYS A 24 -5.16 16.04 0.70
C LYS A 24 -4.31 17.26 0.41
N GLU A 25 -3.24 17.44 1.18
CA GLU A 25 -2.23 18.50 0.96
C GLU A 25 -1.16 18.11 -0.08
N VAL A 26 -1.35 16.99 -0.78
CA VAL A 26 -0.40 16.46 -1.77
C VAL A 26 -0.55 17.19 -3.12
N THR A 27 0.58 17.55 -3.72
CA THR A 27 0.66 18.17 -5.06
C THR A 27 0.89 17.13 -6.17
N PRO A 28 0.54 17.43 -7.43
CA PRO A 28 0.80 16.49 -8.54
C PRO A 28 2.29 16.16 -8.69
N ALA A 29 3.17 17.14 -8.44
CA ALA A 29 4.62 16.94 -8.49
C ALA A 29 5.13 16.00 -7.39
N GLN A 30 4.56 16.07 -6.18
CA GLN A 30 4.87 15.11 -5.11
C GLN A 30 4.41 13.70 -5.47
N VAL A 31 3.24 13.54 -6.08
CA VAL A 31 2.79 12.22 -6.57
C VAL A 31 3.79 11.65 -7.60
N VAL A 32 4.21 12.46 -8.59
CA VAL A 32 5.23 12.03 -9.56
C VAL A 32 6.54 11.62 -8.87
N ALA A 33 7.02 12.42 -7.92
CA ALA A 33 8.23 12.10 -7.16
C ALA A 33 8.11 10.77 -6.39
N CYS A 34 6.94 10.47 -5.82
CA CYS A 34 6.69 9.20 -5.14
C CYS A 34 6.72 8.01 -6.10
N TYR A 35 6.11 8.14 -7.28
CA TYR A 35 6.17 7.09 -8.32
C TYR A 35 7.61 6.87 -8.80
N GLN A 36 8.40 7.94 -8.95
CA GLN A 36 9.81 7.85 -9.30
C GLN A 36 10.63 7.17 -8.20
N LEU A 37 10.39 7.52 -6.94
CA LEU A 37 11.01 6.87 -5.78
C LEU A 37 10.75 5.36 -5.82
N VAL A 38 9.50 4.93 -5.99
CA VAL A 38 9.18 3.49 -6.08
C VAL A 38 9.87 2.81 -7.27
N LYS A 39 10.06 3.53 -8.38
CA LYS A 39 10.71 2.99 -9.58
C LYS A 39 12.20 2.70 -9.35
N GLU A 40 12.89 3.58 -8.64
CA GLU A 40 14.33 3.52 -8.37
C GLU A 40 14.68 2.69 -7.12
N HIS A 41 13.69 2.43 -6.26
CA HIS A 41 13.88 1.73 -5.00
C HIS A 41 13.77 0.21 -5.13
N ASP A 42 14.38 -0.53 -4.19
CA ASP A 42 14.11 -1.98 -4.10
C ASP A 42 12.66 -2.20 -3.67
N ARG A 43 11.86 -2.72 -4.60
CA ARG A 43 10.43 -2.95 -4.41
C ARG A 43 10.13 -4.15 -3.55
N VAL A 44 11.12 -4.99 -3.23
CA VAL A 44 11.02 -6.17 -2.35
C VAL A 44 9.87 -7.13 -2.71
N GLY A 45 9.41 -7.07 -3.96
CA GLY A 45 8.21 -7.75 -4.45
C GLY A 45 6.91 -7.35 -3.73
N ARG A 46 6.87 -6.17 -3.09
CA ARG A 46 5.72 -5.60 -2.37
C ARG A 46 5.24 -4.26 -2.93
N MET A 47 5.96 -3.66 -3.87
CA MET A 47 5.47 -2.54 -4.69
C MET A 47 5.35 -2.97 -6.15
N ALA A 48 4.25 -2.63 -6.79
CA ALA A 48 4.02 -2.94 -8.20
C ALA A 48 4.92 -2.08 -9.11
N ASP A 49 5.44 -2.68 -10.18
CA ASP A 49 6.15 -1.92 -11.21
C ASP A 49 5.19 -1.03 -11.99
N THR A 50 5.61 0.21 -12.23
CA THR A 50 4.88 1.18 -13.03
C THR A 50 5.64 1.45 -14.34
N GLN A 51 4.89 1.62 -15.42
CA GLN A 51 5.40 2.08 -16.71
C GLN A 51 4.78 3.44 -16.99
N GLU A 52 5.62 4.46 -17.07
CA GLU A 52 5.20 5.82 -17.38
C GLU A 52 5.04 6.01 -18.88
N TYR A 53 3.97 6.68 -19.28
CA TYR A 53 3.67 7.03 -20.66
C TYR A 53 3.32 8.51 -20.76
N GLU A 54 3.82 9.12 -21.82
CA GLU A 54 3.46 10.48 -22.21
C GLU A 54 2.68 10.46 -23.52
N ASN A 55 1.74 11.39 -23.65
CA ASN A 55 0.91 11.59 -24.83
C ASN A 55 0.26 10.30 -25.35
N PHE A 56 -0.37 9.56 -24.43
CA PHE A 56 -0.98 8.27 -24.72
C PHE A 56 -2.27 8.44 -25.53
N VAL A 57 -2.33 7.85 -26.71
CA VAL A 57 -3.44 8.02 -27.66
C VAL A 57 -4.47 6.90 -27.48
N ILE A 58 -5.75 7.26 -27.39
CA ILE A 58 -6.87 6.31 -27.30
C ILE A 58 -7.96 6.69 -28.32
N ASP A 59 -8.46 5.71 -29.06
CA ASP A 59 -9.66 5.89 -29.90
C ASP A 59 -10.87 6.15 -29.01
N LYS A 60 -11.61 7.25 -29.23
CA LYS A 60 -12.81 7.56 -28.42
C LYS A 60 -13.87 6.46 -28.49
N ALA A 61 -13.95 5.76 -29.62
CA ALA A 61 -14.85 4.61 -29.81
C ALA A 61 -14.56 3.42 -28.85
N ARG A 62 -13.39 3.38 -28.21
CA ARG A 62 -13.00 2.35 -27.24
C ARG A 62 -13.23 2.79 -25.78
N ILE A 63 -13.63 4.03 -25.56
CA ILE A 63 -13.87 4.59 -24.23
C ILE A 63 -15.37 4.52 -23.97
N SER A 64 -15.78 3.95 -22.84
CA SER A 64 -17.20 3.98 -22.50
C SER A 64 -17.64 5.42 -22.23
N PRO A 65 -18.90 5.78 -22.53
CA PRO A 65 -19.39 7.14 -22.29
C PRO A 65 -19.20 7.61 -20.84
N GLU A 66 -19.33 6.69 -19.88
CA GLU A 66 -19.16 6.96 -18.45
C GLU A 66 -17.71 7.29 -18.11
N LEU A 67 -16.75 6.54 -18.68
CA LEU A 67 -15.33 6.80 -18.47
C LEU A 67 -14.89 8.10 -19.14
N LEU A 68 -15.41 8.42 -20.33
CA LEU A 68 -15.09 9.67 -21.01
C LEU A 68 -15.56 10.88 -20.18
N ALA A 69 -16.79 10.83 -19.67
CA ALA A 69 -17.32 11.89 -18.81
C ALA A 69 -16.49 12.05 -17.51
N GLU A 70 -16.05 10.95 -16.91
CA GLU A 70 -15.19 10.99 -15.71
C GLU A 70 -13.81 11.57 -16.02
N LEU A 71 -13.21 11.25 -17.18
CA LEU A 71 -11.95 11.82 -17.64
C LEU A 71 -12.07 13.34 -17.84
N GLU A 72 -13.10 13.79 -18.56
CA GLU A 72 -13.35 15.21 -18.80
C GLU A 72 -13.61 16.00 -17.52
N ARG A 73 -14.17 15.34 -16.49
CA ARG A 73 -14.45 15.96 -15.19
C ARG A 73 -13.19 16.06 -14.30
N GLU A 74 -12.40 15.00 -14.22
CA GLU A 74 -11.35 14.86 -13.19
C GLU A 74 -9.94 15.21 -13.68
N VAL A 75 -9.70 15.11 -14.99
CA VAL A 75 -8.38 15.35 -15.62
C VAL A 75 -8.41 16.20 -16.91
N PRO A 76 -9.30 17.22 -17.05
CA PRO A 76 -9.39 18.01 -18.29
C PRO A 76 -8.07 18.65 -18.75
N ASP A 77 -7.20 19.09 -17.83
CA ASP A 77 -5.92 19.75 -18.15
C ASP A 77 -4.90 18.76 -18.76
N LYS A 78 -5.16 17.45 -18.63
CA LYS A 78 -4.33 16.38 -19.18
C LYS A 78 -4.89 15.77 -20.46
N LEU A 79 -6.04 16.23 -20.92
CA LEU A 79 -6.68 15.73 -22.13
C LEU A 79 -6.42 16.67 -23.30
N GLU A 80 -6.19 16.08 -24.47
CA GLU A 80 -6.18 16.79 -25.75
C GLU A 80 -7.07 16.07 -26.75
N ASP A 81 -8.03 16.80 -27.32
CA ASP A 81 -8.99 16.28 -28.28
C ASP A 81 -8.44 16.34 -29.70
N LEU A 82 -8.35 15.18 -30.36
CA LEU A 82 -7.92 15.04 -31.76
C LEU A 82 -9.07 14.62 -32.69
N GLY A 83 -10.33 14.85 -32.31
CA GLY A 83 -11.52 14.45 -33.05
C GLY A 83 -11.96 13.03 -32.71
N ASP A 84 -11.48 12.03 -33.46
CA ASP A 84 -11.82 10.62 -33.28
C ASP A 84 -11.02 9.94 -32.14
N ARG A 85 -9.96 10.61 -31.70
CA ARG A 85 -9.02 10.18 -30.68
C ARG A 85 -8.88 11.22 -29.59
N ILE A 86 -8.40 10.76 -28.44
CA ILE A 86 -7.99 11.61 -27.32
C ILE A 86 -6.56 11.26 -26.92
N ILE A 87 -5.79 12.29 -26.57
CA ILE A 87 -4.49 12.15 -25.94
C ILE A 87 -4.65 12.33 -24.42
N ILE A 88 -4.05 11.43 -23.66
CA ILE A 88 -3.79 11.62 -22.22
C ILE A 88 -2.32 11.98 -22.07
N ARG A 89 -2.02 13.23 -21.67
CA ARG A 89 -0.67 13.78 -21.62
C ARG A 89 0.30 12.96 -20.77
N HIS A 90 -0.18 12.39 -19.67
CA HIS A 90 0.62 11.62 -18.74
C HIS A 90 -0.22 10.55 -18.04
N LEU A 91 0.28 9.31 -18.02
CA LEU A 91 -0.32 8.22 -17.25
C LEU A 91 0.73 7.18 -16.84
N TYR A 92 0.38 6.40 -15.83
CA TYR A 92 1.09 5.17 -15.48
C TYR A 92 0.28 3.96 -15.88
N MET A 93 0.95 2.93 -16.38
CA MET A 93 0.39 1.60 -16.57
C MET A 93 0.98 0.65 -15.54
N GLU A 94 0.12 -0.10 -14.86
CA GLU A 94 0.51 -0.99 -13.76
C GLU A 94 -0.22 -2.34 -13.86
N ARG A 95 0.34 -3.40 -13.26
CA ARG A 95 -0.30 -4.71 -13.20
C ARG A 95 -1.66 -4.62 -12.49
N ARG A 96 -2.71 -5.15 -13.11
CA ARG A 96 -4.03 -5.27 -12.48
C ARG A 96 -4.01 -6.38 -11.43
N MET A 97 -4.50 -6.06 -10.25
CA MET A 97 -4.66 -6.95 -9.11
C MET A 97 -6.08 -6.82 -8.56
N THR A 98 -6.53 -7.79 -7.76
CA THR A 98 -7.79 -7.66 -7.02
C THR A 98 -7.53 -6.80 -5.79
N PRO A 99 -8.20 -5.65 -5.62
CA PRO A 99 -8.06 -4.85 -4.39
C PRO A 99 -8.32 -5.70 -3.15
N LEU A 100 -7.48 -5.58 -2.13
CA LEU A 100 -7.50 -6.45 -0.96
C LEU A 100 -8.81 -6.30 -0.16
N ASN A 101 -9.39 -5.11 -0.11
CA ASN A 101 -10.71 -4.91 0.49
C ASN A 101 -11.78 -5.76 -0.22
N LEU A 102 -11.82 -5.75 -1.56
CA LEU A 102 -12.78 -6.54 -2.34
C LEU A 102 -12.49 -8.04 -2.23
N TYR A 103 -11.23 -8.43 -2.11
CA TYR A 103 -10.84 -9.82 -1.87
C TYR A 103 -11.38 -10.31 -0.53
N LEU A 104 -11.21 -9.53 0.54
CA LEU A 104 -11.63 -9.88 1.90
C LEU A 104 -13.15 -9.99 2.07
N GLU A 105 -13.93 -9.21 1.31
CA GLU A 105 -15.41 -9.31 1.30
C GLU A 105 -15.92 -10.70 0.86
N GLN A 106 -15.17 -11.38 -0.02
CA GLN A 106 -15.56 -12.67 -0.60
C GLN A 106 -14.77 -13.85 -0.01
N ALA A 107 -13.78 -13.57 0.83
CA ALA A 107 -12.86 -14.56 1.36
C ALA A 107 -13.49 -15.43 2.45
N ASP A 108 -13.30 -16.75 2.34
CA ASP A 108 -13.55 -17.67 3.44
C ASP A 108 -12.56 -17.46 4.60
N GLU A 109 -12.74 -18.19 5.70
CA GLU A 109 -11.91 -18.04 6.91
C GLU A 109 -10.42 -18.29 6.63
N ARG A 110 -10.10 -19.31 5.83
CA ARG A 110 -8.72 -19.67 5.50
C ARG A 110 -8.10 -18.66 4.55
N GLN A 111 -8.83 -18.21 3.54
CA GLN A 111 -8.42 -17.17 2.61
C GLN A 111 -8.19 -15.84 3.33
N THR A 112 -9.05 -15.50 4.29
CA THR A 112 -8.90 -14.33 5.15
C THR A 112 -7.62 -14.44 5.97
N HIS A 113 -7.38 -15.58 6.61
CA HIS A 113 -6.15 -15.81 7.37
C HIS A 113 -4.89 -15.63 6.50
N ASP A 114 -4.82 -16.31 5.35
CA ASP A 114 -3.67 -16.24 4.44
C ASP A 114 -3.45 -14.81 3.88
N ALA A 115 -4.52 -14.08 3.57
CA ALA A 115 -4.42 -12.72 3.04
C ALA A 115 -3.97 -11.71 4.11
N ILE A 116 -4.46 -11.84 5.34
CA ILE A 116 -4.05 -10.99 6.46
C ILE A 116 -2.60 -11.27 6.86
N GLU A 117 -2.17 -12.54 6.86
CA GLU A 117 -0.76 -12.92 7.05
C GLU A 117 0.12 -12.26 5.98
N GLU A 118 -0.27 -12.31 4.71
CA GLU A 118 0.50 -11.70 3.62
C GLU A 118 0.49 -10.16 3.65
N TYR A 119 -0.61 -9.54 4.09
CA TYR A 119 -0.73 -8.10 4.22
C TYR A 119 0.19 -7.54 5.30
N GLY A 120 0.18 -8.10 6.52
CA GLY A 120 1.11 -7.64 7.55
C GLY A 120 2.56 -7.95 7.20
N ASN A 121 2.84 -9.09 6.56
CA ASN A 121 4.17 -9.36 6.00
C ASN A 121 4.58 -8.34 4.92
N ALA A 122 3.66 -7.85 4.09
CA ALA A 122 3.94 -6.83 3.10
C ALA A 122 4.36 -5.51 3.76
N ILE A 123 3.63 -5.06 4.80
CA ILE A 123 3.98 -3.86 5.56
C ILE A 123 5.38 -4.00 6.19
N LYS A 124 5.64 -5.12 6.88
CA LYS A 124 6.95 -5.36 7.52
C LYS A 124 8.09 -5.35 6.51
N GLN A 125 7.88 -5.92 5.32
CA GLN A 125 8.89 -5.95 4.26
C GLN A 125 9.11 -4.59 3.62
N LEU A 126 8.06 -3.79 3.42
CA LEU A 126 8.19 -2.40 2.95
C LEU A 126 8.95 -1.56 3.98
N ALA A 127 8.56 -1.65 5.26
CA ALA A 127 9.21 -0.93 6.34
C ALA A 127 10.68 -1.33 6.48
N ALA A 128 10.99 -2.61 6.32
CA ALA A 128 12.36 -3.13 6.34
C ALA A 128 13.21 -2.63 5.16
N ALA A 129 12.56 -2.33 4.03
CA ALA A 129 13.16 -1.68 2.88
C ALA A 129 13.21 -0.15 3.02
N ASN A 130 13.05 0.42 4.22
CA ASN A 130 12.99 1.87 4.46
C ASN A 130 11.78 2.57 3.83
N ILE A 131 10.72 1.86 3.45
CA ILE A 131 9.50 2.47 2.90
C ILE A 131 8.37 2.42 3.92
N PHE A 132 7.86 3.59 4.29
CA PHE A 132 6.61 3.70 5.04
C PHE A 132 5.45 3.92 4.06
N PRO A 133 4.38 3.09 4.06
CA PRO A 133 3.33 3.18 3.06
C PRO A 133 2.41 4.41 3.16
N GLY A 134 2.37 5.11 4.30
CA GLY A 134 1.36 6.15 4.53
C GLY A 134 -0.02 5.55 4.80
N ASP A 135 -0.96 5.70 3.85
CA ASP A 135 -2.31 5.12 3.94
C ASP A 135 -2.27 3.58 3.79
N MET A 136 -2.25 2.89 4.93
CA MET A 136 -2.18 1.44 5.02
C MET A 136 -3.54 0.74 4.83
N LEU A 137 -4.62 1.43 4.45
CA LEU A 137 -5.93 0.79 4.26
C LEU A 137 -5.91 -0.30 3.18
N PHE A 138 -6.71 -1.35 3.35
CA PHE A 138 -6.76 -2.50 2.43
C PHE A 138 -7.06 -2.11 0.97
N LYS A 139 -7.80 -1.02 0.74
CA LYS A 139 -8.09 -0.48 -0.61
C LYS A 139 -6.83 -0.10 -1.42
N ASN A 140 -5.68 0.09 -0.76
CA ASN A 140 -4.41 0.50 -1.38
C ASN A 140 -3.47 -0.68 -1.65
N PHE A 141 -3.94 -1.90 -1.34
CA PHE A 141 -3.19 -3.13 -1.55
C PHE A 141 -3.93 -4.05 -2.51
N GLY A 142 -3.18 -4.80 -3.31
CA GLY A 142 -3.68 -5.72 -4.31
C GLY A 142 -3.26 -7.15 -4.03
N VAL A 143 -4.16 -8.07 -4.30
CA VAL A 143 -3.93 -9.52 -4.25
C VAL A 143 -3.62 -10.01 -5.67
N THR A 144 -2.45 -10.62 -5.82
CA THR A 144 -2.03 -11.26 -7.06
C THR A 144 -2.71 -12.63 -7.25
N ARG A 145 -2.59 -13.21 -8.46
CA ARG A 145 -3.08 -14.58 -8.75
C ARG A 145 -2.52 -15.67 -7.82
N HIS A 146 -1.35 -15.44 -7.23
CA HIS A 146 -0.71 -16.38 -6.31
C HIS A 146 -0.97 -16.05 -4.84
N GLY A 147 -1.89 -15.13 -4.54
CA GLY A 147 -2.26 -14.73 -3.18
C GLY A 147 -1.24 -13.83 -2.49
N ARG A 148 -0.25 -13.28 -3.20
CA ARG A 148 0.64 -12.26 -2.63
C ARG A 148 -0.06 -10.92 -2.56
N VAL A 149 0.18 -10.21 -1.45
CA VAL A 149 -0.26 -8.82 -1.24
C VAL A 149 0.84 -7.85 -1.67
N VAL A 150 0.45 -6.84 -2.46
CA VAL A 150 1.32 -5.82 -3.08
C VAL A 150 0.69 -4.45 -2.91
N PHE A 151 1.45 -3.46 -2.48
CA PHE A 151 1.06 -2.06 -2.35
C PHE A 151 1.08 -1.34 -3.71
N TYR A 152 0.13 -0.46 -3.95
CA TYR A 152 0.00 0.23 -5.25
C TYR A 152 -0.47 1.70 -5.19
N ASP A 153 -0.75 2.26 -4.01
CA ASP A 153 -1.12 3.67 -3.89
C ASP A 153 0.07 4.47 -3.35
N TYR A 154 0.78 5.16 -4.23
CA TYR A 154 2.05 5.78 -3.88
C TYR A 154 1.92 7.27 -3.49
N ASP A 155 0.71 7.79 -3.31
CA ASP A 155 0.53 9.23 -3.12
C ASP A 155 1.05 9.72 -1.74
N GLU A 156 1.24 8.82 -0.77
CA GLU A 156 1.59 9.12 0.64
C GLU A 156 2.78 8.32 1.18
N ILE A 157 3.56 7.69 0.29
CA ILE A 157 4.79 6.98 0.68
C ILE A 157 5.87 7.97 1.07
N CYS A 158 6.58 7.65 2.13
CA CYS A 158 7.81 8.34 2.53
C CYS A 158 8.85 7.35 3.02
N TYR A 159 10.07 7.83 3.26
CA TYR A 159 11.07 6.97 3.87
C TYR A 159 10.77 6.77 5.35
N MET A 160 10.99 5.55 5.84
CA MET A 160 10.88 5.26 7.26
C MET A 160 11.72 6.22 8.09
N THR A 161 12.89 6.63 7.60
CA THR A 161 13.78 7.57 8.30
C THR A 161 13.22 8.98 8.50
N GLU A 162 12.19 9.38 7.75
CA GLU A 162 11.54 10.69 7.79
C GLU A 162 10.34 10.74 8.74
N VAL A 163 9.85 9.57 9.16
CA VAL A 163 8.72 9.41 10.05
C VAL A 163 9.15 9.54 11.51
N ASN A 164 8.31 10.14 12.35
CA ASN A 164 8.48 10.16 13.79
C ASN A 164 7.46 9.23 14.47
N PHE A 165 7.86 7.98 14.71
CA PHE A 165 7.00 7.01 15.41
C PHE A 165 6.95 7.31 16.90
N ARG A 166 5.75 7.56 17.42
CA ARG A 166 5.49 7.94 18.80
C ARG A 166 4.48 6.98 19.42
N ASP A 167 4.60 6.80 20.73
CA ASP A 167 3.54 6.16 21.52
C ASP A 167 2.46 7.21 21.83
N ILE A 168 1.19 6.80 21.89
CA ILE A 168 0.10 7.69 22.34
C ILE A 168 0.31 8.01 23.83
N PRO A 169 0.43 9.29 24.23
CA PRO A 169 0.58 9.64 25.62
C PRO A 169 -0.62 9.17 26.48
N PRO A 170 -0.41 8.63 27.69
CA PRO A 170 -1.51 8.25 28.56
C PRO A 170 -2.32 9.48 28.97
N PRO A 171 -3.66 9.36 29.12
CA PRO A 171 -4.51 10.48 29.51
C PRO A 171 -4.03 11.06 30.85
N ARG A 172 -4.02 12.38 30.97
CA ARG A 172 -3.56 13.05 32.21
C ARG A 172 -4.63 12.97 33.28
N TYR A 173 -5.89 13.04 32.86
CA TYR A 173 -7.09 13.01 33.69
C TYR A 173 -8.20 12.23 32.97
N PRO A 174 -9.24 11.74 33.69
CA PRO A 174 -10.34 10.98 33.08
C PRO A 174 -11.07 11.71 31.94
N GLU A 175 -11.12 13.04 31.97
CA GLU A 175 -11.78 13.84 30.94
C GLU A 175 -11.06 13.77 29.58
N ASP A 176 -9.74 13.56 29.58
CA ASP A 176 -8.94 13.41 28.35
C ASP A 176 -9.36 12.14 27.57
N GLU A 177 -9.88 11.11 28.23
CA GLU A 177 -10.38 9.88 27.57
C GLU A 177 -11.67 10.12 26.77
N LEU A 178 -12.42 11.18 27.12
CA LEU A 178 -13.68 11.55 26.49
C LEU A 178 -13.52 12.71 25.49
N ALA A 179 -12.32 13.25 25.35
CA ALA A 179 -12.04 14.36 24.47
C ALA A 179 -12.17 13.95 22.99
N SER A 180 -12.82 14.80 22.20
CA SER A 180 -12.95 14.60 20.75
C SER A 180 -11.66 14.92 19.98
N GLU A 181 -10.76 15.68 20.59
CA GLU A 181 -9.49 16.11 20.01
C GLU A 181 -8.32 15.69 20.92
N PRO A 182 -7.18 15.25 20.34
CA PRO A 182 -5.99 14.95 21.12
C PRO A 182 -5.51 16.18 21.92
N TRP A 183 -5.23 15.99 23.20
CA TRP A 183 -4.69 17.05 24.07
C TRP A 183 -3.18 17.30 23.88
N TYR A 184 -2.50 16.42 23.15
CA TYR A 184 -1.07 16.50 22.85
C TYR A 184 -0.83 17.04 21.44
N SER A 185 0.32 17.68 21.22
CA SER A 185 0.68 18.19 19.90
C SER A 185 1.07 17.05 18.95
N ILE A 186 0.60 17.15 17.70
CA ILE A 186 0.87 16.22 16.60
C ILE A 186 1.55 17.03 15.48
N ALA A 187 2.78 16.66 15.12
CA ALA A 187 3.49 17.21 13.98
C ALA A 187 3.13 16.45 12.68
N PRO A 188 3.33 17.03 11.48
CA PRO A 188 2.94 16.40 10.22
C PRO A 188 3.50 14.99 9.96
N ASN A 189 4.70 14.68 10.46
CA ASN A 189 5.34 13.38 10.27
C ASN A 189 5.21 12.45 11.49
N ASP A 190 4.40 12.83 12.49
CA ASP A 190 4.14 11.99 13.65
C ASP A 190 3.19 10.85 13.25
N VAL A 191 3.57 9.64 13.64
CA VAL A 191 2.76 8.43 13.41
C VAL A 191 2.60 7.69 14.72
N PHE A 192 1.37 7.33 15.04
CA PHE A 192 0.97 6.56 16.23
C PHE A 192 0.47 5.18 15.82
N PRO A 193 1.33 4.15 15.82
CA PRO A 193 0.96 2.82 15.33
C PRO A 193 -0.22 2.17 16.05
N GLU A 194 -0.51 2.57 17.29
CA GLU A 194 -1.66 2.12 18.07
C GLU A 194 -2.99 2.46 17.37
N GLU A 195 -3.04 3.59 16.66
CA GLU A 195 -4.24 4.05 15.92
C GLU A 195 -4.57 3.13 14.75
N PHE A 196 -3.59 2.41 14.20
CA PHE A 196 -3.81 1.49 13.08
C PHE A 196 -4.86 0.43 13.42
N ARG A 197 -4.98 0.06 14.69
CA ARG A 197 -6.00 -0.87 15.17
C ARG A 197 -7.41 -0.40 14.85
N HIS A 198 -7.69 0.90 14.89
CA HIS A 198 -9.03 1.44 14.67
C HIS A 198 -9.53 1.15 13.25
N PHE A 199 -8.67 1.33 12.25
CA PHE A 199 -9.05 1.19 10.84
C PHE A 199 -8.71 -0.16 10.22
N LEU A 200 -7.77 -0.93 10.78
CA LEU A 200 -7.45 -2.29 10.30
C LEU A 200 -8.27 -3.39 10.96
N CYS A 201 -8.81 -3.14 12.15
CA CYS A 201 -9.46 -4.16 12.97
C CYS A 201 -10.95 -3.90 13.23
N SER A 202 -11.63 -3.18 12.34
CA SER A 202 -13.07 -2.92 12.44
C SER A 202 -13.92 -4.19 12.25
N ASP A 203 -13.47 -5.12 11.41
CA ASP A 203 -14.08 -6.46 11.29
C ASP A 203 -13.49 -7.42 12.35
N PRO A 204 -14.31 -8.02 13.24
CA PRO A 204 -13.85 -8.97 14.24
C PRO A 204 -13.06 -10.17 13.69
N ARG A 205 -13.42 -10.67 12.49
CA ARG A 205 -12.71 -11.77 11.82
C ARG A 205 -11.27 -11.38 11.51
N ILE A 206 -11.09 -10.18 10.97
CA ILE A 206 -9.78 -9.64 10.60
C ILE A 206 -8.99 -9.31 11.86
N ARG A 207 -9.63 -8.67 12.85
CA ARG A 207 -9.03 -8.28 14.12
C ARG A 207 -8.34 -9.45 14.81
N GLN A 208 -9.05 -10.57 14.98
CA GLN A 208 -8.52 -11.74 15.69
C GLN A 208 -7.24 -12.28 15.02
N VAL A 209 -7.25 -12.39 13.69
CA VAL A 209 -6.09 -12.86 12.93
C VAL A 209 -4.94 -11.85 12.99
N PHE A 210 -5.23 -10.57 12.74
CA PHE A 210 -4.21 -9.53 12.67
C PHE A 210 -3.52 -9.33 14.02
N GLU A 211 -4.26 -9.27 15.12
CA GLU A 211 -3.68 -9.14 16.46
C GLU A 211 -2.80 -10.34 16.81
N THR A 212 -3.20 -11.55 16.40
CA THR A 212 -2.43 -12.78 16.65
C THR A 212 -1.12 -12.83 15.85
N LEU A 213 -1.15 -12.43 14.57
CA LEU A 213 0.00 -12.56 13.68
C LEU A 213 0.91 -11.33 13.64
N HIS A 214 0.33 -10.15 13.87
CA HIS A 214 0.91 -8.85 13.54
C HIS A 214 0.66 -7.79 14.62
N GLY A 215 0.44 -8.19 15.88
CA GLY A 215 0.27 -7.25 16.99
C GLY A 215 1.43 -6.28 17.17
N ASP A 216 2.64 -6.67 16.76
CA ASP A 216 3.84 -5.82 16.75
C ASP A 216 3.72 -4.59 15.83
N LEU A 217 2.89 -4.63 14.79
CA LEU A 217 2.63 -3.46 13.93
C LEU A 217 1.90 -2.33 14.65
N PHE A 218 1.28 -2.61 15.81
CA PHE A 218 0.64 -1.60 16.66
C PHE A 218 1.58 -1.00 17.70
N GLU A 219 2.84 -1.46 17.78
CA GLU A 219 3.78 -1.02 18.80
C GLU A 219 4.78 -0.04 18.19
N ALA A 220 4.82 1.21 18.65
CA ALA A 220 5.79 2.20 18.13
C ALA A 220 7.25 1.74 18.32
N ALA A 221 7.53 0.93 19.33
CA ALA A 221 8.85 0.33 19.57
C ALA A 221 9.33 -0.56 18.41
N TYR A 222 8.44 -1.31 17.76
CA TYR A 222 8.77 -2.12 16.58
C TYR A 222 9.31 -1.25 15.44
N TRP A 223 8.57 -0.20 15.10
CA TRP A 223 8.92 0.74 14.04
C TRP A 223 10.21 1.51 14.33
N ARG A 224 10.38 1.99 15.56
CA ARG A 224 11.61 2.65 16.02
C ARG A 224 12.82 1.73 15.97
N GLY A 225 12.67 0.47 16.35
CA GLY A 225 13.72 -0.55 16.25
C GLY A 225 14.15 -0.77 14.80
N LEU A 226 13.20 -0.81 13.87
CA LEU A 226 13.48 -0.95 12.44
C LEU A 226 14.18 0.29 11.87
N GLN A 227 13.72 1.49 12.20
CA GLN A 227 14.41 2.73 11.84
C GLN A 227 15.86 2.75 12.34
N GLN A 228 16.11 2.30 13.56
CA GLN A 228 17.45 2.26 14.13
C GLN A 228 18.38 1.36 13.31
N ARG A 229 17.91 0.17 12.92
CA ARG A 229 18.67 -0.77 12.08
C ARG A 229 18.96 -0.17 10.70
N ILE A 230 17.97 0.47 10.08
CA ILE A 230 18.13 1.17 8.80
C ILE A 230 19.17 2.29 8.90
N ARG A 231 19.10 3.13 9.94
CA ARG A 231 20.08 4.20 10.19
C ARG A 231 21.49 3.68 10.45
N GLN A 232 21.62 2.44 10.94
CA GLN A 232 22.90 1.74 11.10
C GLN A 232 23.41 1.13 9.79
N GLY A 233 22.71 1.30 8.67
CA GLY A 233 23.07 0.76 7.36
C GLY A 233 22.76 -0.72 7.20
N HIS A 234 21.96 -1.31 8.09
CA HIS A 234 21.56 -2.70 7.96
C HIS A 234 20.51 -2.86 6.86
N VAL A 235 20.73 -3.81 5.95
CA VAL A 235 19.78 -4.21 4.92
C VAL A 235 19.17 -5.54 5.32
N GLU A 236 17.86 -5.56 5.53
CA GLU A 236 17.13 -6.76 5.97
C GLU A 236 16.98 -7.80 4.87
N ASP A 237 16.97 -9.08 5.26
CA ASP A 237 16.77 -10.18 4.32
C ASP A 237 15.31 -10.28 3.85
N VAL A 238 15.09 -10.07 2.56
CA VAL A 238 13.79 -10.28 1.91
C VAL A 238 13.79 -11.59 1.13
N PHE A 239 12.92 -12.52 1.54
CA PHE A 239 12.77 -13.80 0.86
C PHE A 239 11.53 -13.81 -0.03
N ALA A 240 11.70 -14.10 -1.32
CA ALA A 240 10.62 -14.26 -2.29
C ALA A 240 9.85 -15.60 -2.14
N TYR A 241 9.87 -16.21 -0.96
CA TYR A 241 9.19 -17.47 -0.65
C TYR A 241 8.77 -17.54 0.82
N ARG A 242 7.73 -18.33 1.12
CA ARG A 242 7.19 -18.50 2.47
C ARG A 242 8.27 -19.03 3.44
N LYS A 243 8.29 -18.51 4.68
CA LYS A 243 9.28 -18.90 5.72
C LYS A 243 9.43 -20.41 5.89
N ARG A 244 8.33 -21.17 5.90
CA ARG A 244 8.32 -22.65 5.96
C ARG A 244 9.12 -23.37 4.88
N ARG A 245 9.47 -22.69 3.77
CA ARG A 245 10.32 -23.25 2.71
C ARG A 245 11.81 -23.02 2.95
N ARG A 246 12.22 -22.22 3.94
CA ARG A 246 13.63 -22.03 4.32
C ARG A 246 14.23 -23.35 4.74
N PHE A 247 15.44 -23.66 4.26
CA PHE A 247 16.11 -24.91 4.61
C PHE A 247 16.35 -25.04 6.11
N SER A 248 16.64 -23.94 6.81
CA SER A 248 16.78 -23.91 8.27
C SER A 248 15.49 -24.22 9.05
N GLN A 249 14.31 -24.15 8.41
CA GLN A 249 13.01 -24.44 9.02
C GLN A 249 12.43 -25.78 8.55
N ARG A 250 12.98 -26.36 7.48
CA ARG A 250 12.70 -27.75 7.12
C ARG A 250 13.53 -28.59 8.09
N GLY A 251 12.87 -29.27 9.03
CA GLY A 251 13.56 -30.23 9.89
C GLY A 251 14.45 -31.15 9.05
N ALA A 252 15.60 -31.56 9.59
CA ALA A 252 16.55 -32.40 8.88
C ALA A 252 15.81 -33.60 8.26
N PRO A 253 16.03 -33.94 6.98
CA PRO A 253 15.46 -35.15 6.42
C PRO A 253 15.90 -36.31 7.32
N GLN A 254 14.94 -37.10 7.82
CA GLN A 254 15.26 -38.38 8.41
C GLN A 254 15.96 -39.19 7.32
N LEU A 255 17.29 -39.27 7.39
CA LEU A 255 18.06 -40.21 6.60
C LEU A 255 17.56 -41.58 7.04
N SER A 256 16.72 -42.21 6.22
CA SER A 256 16.36 -43.61 6.40
C SER A 256 17.66 -44.40 6.23
N ALA A 257 18.25 -44.84 7.33
CA ALA A 257 19.32 -45.82 7.32
C ALA A 257 18.71 -47.14 6.84
N THR A 258 18.67 -47.34 5.52
CA THR A 258 18.54 -48.67 4.95
C THR A 258 19.92 -49.32 5.02
N ALA A 259 20.08 -50.20 5.99
CA ALA A 259 21.15 -51.20 6.07
C ALA A 259 20.85 -52.36 5.10
#